data_AF-A0A087B4X6-F1
#
_entry.id   AF-A0A087B4X6-F1
#
_cell.length_a   1.000
_cell.length_b   1.000
_cell.length_c   1.000
_cell.angle_alpha   90.00
_cell.angle_beta   90.00
_cell.angle_gamma   90.00
#
_symmetry.space_group_name_H-M   'P 1'
#
loop_
_entity.id
_entity.type
_entity.pdbx_description
1 polymer ?
#
loop_
_entity_poly.entity_id
_entity_poly.type
_entity_poly.pdbx_seq_one_letter_code
_entity_poly.pdbx_strand_id
1 'polypeptide(L)'
;MCRDWDLIRRMLLAVQGTAMSEETAYYGTAINAARFVDAAHDWDTVAYNVDLMQQGGLAEGIVVRTHFGEAVAMHVGPLLWEGLNFLDLFTPAPVWENVKRRLDRVDGHAPYETLMEWGRHAAT
;
A
#
# COMPACT_ATOMS: atom_id res chain seq x y z
N MET A 1 11.99 -5.80 -9.06
CA MET A 1 10.77 -6.15 -8.30
C MET A 1 9.57 -5.55 -8.98
N CYS A 2 8.38 -6.14 -8.81
CA CYS A 2 7.16 -5.58 -9.38
C CYS A 2 6.24 -5.08 -8.27
N ARG A 3 5.37 -4.13 -8.63
CA ARG A 3 4.36 -3.59 -7.73
C ARG A 3 3.41 -4.69 -7.28
N ASP A 4 3.19 -4.79 -5.97
CA ASP A 4 2.24 -5.71 -5.36
C ASP A 4 1.06 -4.90 -4.79
N TRP A 5 -0.07 -4.95 -5.49
CA TRP A 5 -1.26 -4.18 -5.11
C TRP A 5 -1.93 -4.70 -3.83
N ASP A 6 -1.80 -5.98 -3.49
CA ASP A 6 -2.37 -6.51 -2.25
C ASP A 6 -1.53 -6.09 -1.04
N LEU A 7 -0.21 -6.17 -1.16
CA LEU A 7 0.71 -5.62 -0.16
C LEU A 7 0.47 -4.13 0.04
N ILE A 8 0.38 -3.33 -1.04
CA ILE A 8 0.09 -1.89 -0.97
C ILE A 8 -1.22 -1.64 -0.23
N ARG A 9 -2.32 -2.32 -0.59
CA ARG A 9 -3.61 -2.17 0.08
C ARG A 9 -3.53 -2.50 1.56
N ARG A 10 -2.83 -3.58 1.94
CA ARG A 10 -2.65 -3.96 3.35
C ARG A 10 -1.90 -2.89 4.14
N MET A 11 -0.87 -2.26 3.57
CA MET A 11 -0.16 -1.15 4.21
C MET A 11 -1.06 0.07 4.39
N LEU A 12 -1.78 0.47 3.34
CA LEU A 12 -2.69 1.63 3.37
C LEU A 12 -3.80 1.45 4.42
N LEU A 13 -4.42 0.27 4.49
CA LEU A 13 -5.44 -0.05 5.50
C LEU A 13 -4.87 -0.01 6.93
N ALA A 14 -3.63 -0.46 7.12
CA ALA A 14 -3.00 -0.42 8.43
C ALA A 14 -2.75 1.03 8.89
N VAL A 15 -2.28 1.91 8.00
CA VAL A 15 -2.15 3.34 8.29
C VAL A 15 -3.50 3.95 8.63
N GLN A 16 -4.54 3.68 7.82
CA GLN A 16 -5.90 4.17 8.09
C GLN A 16 -6.37 3.75 9.48
N GLY A 17 -6.16 2.48 9.86
CA GLY A 17 -6.49 1.98 11.19
C GLY A 17 -5.75 2.69 12.32
N THR A 18 -4.47 3.07 12.13
CA THR A 18 -3.71 3.82 13.14
C THR A 18 -4.10 5.30 13.24
N ALA A 19 -4.57 5.92 12.15
CA ALA A 19 -5.09 7.29 12.21
C ALA A 19 -6.40 7.38 13.01
N MET A 20 -7.11 6.25 13.16
CA MET A 20 -8.38 6.16 13.87
C MET A 20 -8.25 5.84 15.37
N SER A 21 -7.06 5.52 15.88
CA SER A 21 -6.83 5.32 17.32
C SER A 21 -6.38 6.59 18.04
N GLU A 22 -6.99 6.88 19.20
CA GLU A 22 -6.67 8.05 20.03
C GLU A 22 -5.20 8.08 20.49
N GLU A 23 -4.58 6.91 20.66
CA GLU A 23 -3.20 6.75 21.15
C GLU A 23 -2.14 7.23 20.15
N THR A 24 -2.38 7.10 18.85
CA THR A 24 -1.45 7.45 17.76
C THR A 24 -1.56 8.89 17.29
N ALA A 25 -2.64 9.59 17.64
CA ALA A 25 -2.80 11.02 17.34
C ALA A 25 -1.69 11.88 17.98
N TYR A 26 -1.01 11.38 19.02
CA TYR A 26 0.05 12.08 19.74
C TYR A 26 1.48 11.79 19.23
N TYR A 27 1.74 10.62 18.66
CA TYR A 27 3.11 10.18 18.27
C TYR A 27 3.34 10.06 16.75
N GLY A 28 2.33 10.38 15.95
CA GLY A 28 2.38 10.29 14.50
C GLY A 28 1.75 9.00 13.97
N THR A 29 1.12 9.10 12.80
CA THR A 29 0.35 8.01 12.18
C THR A 29 1.21 7.08 11.31
N ALA A 30 2.54 7.16 11.45
CA ALA A 30 3.45 6.35 10.67
C ALA A 30 3.61 4.95 11.26
N ILE A 31 3.46 3.93 10.42
CA ILE A 31 3.69 2.53 10.80
C ILE A 31 5.06 2.07 10.30
N ASN A 32 5.75 1.27 11.12
CA ASN A 32 6.95 0.56 10.67
C ASN A 32 6.53 -0.54 9.69
N ALA A 33 6.93 -0.42 8.43
CA ALA A 33 6.55 -1.35 7.37
C ALA A 33 7.25 -2.71 7.45
N ALA A 34 8.30 -2.85 8.28
CA ALA A 34 8.93 -4.14 8.54
C ALA A 34 7.95 -5.21 9.06
N ARG A 35 6.81 -4.80 9.64
CA ARG A 35 5.73 -5.69 10.06
C ARG A 35 5.06 -6.47 8.91
N PHE A 36 5.27 -6.05 7.66
CA PHE A 36 4.73 -6.71 6.46
C PHE A 36 5.77 -7.64 5.79
N VAL A 37 6.94 -7.81 6.39
CA VAL A 37 7.92 -8.80 5.94
C VAL A 37 7.48 -10.17 6.40
N ASP A 38 7.29 -11.08 5.45
CA ASP A 38 6.84 -12.45 5.70
C ASP A 38 7.43 -13.43 4.67
N ALA A 39 6.90 -14.66 4.61
CA ALA A 39 7.40 -15.67 3.70
C ALA A 39 7.12 -15.37 2.21
N ALA A 40 6.14 -14.50 1.91
CA ALA A 40 5.79 -14.07 0.56
C ALA A 40 6.43 -12.72 0.19
N HIS A 41 6.72 -11.88 1.17
CA HIS A 41 7.28 -10.54 0.97
C HIS A 41 8.58 -10.38 1.74
N ASP A 42 9.71 -10.47 1.04
CA ASP A 42 11.01 -10.19 1.62
C ASP A 42 11.21 -8.68 1.92
N TRP A 43 12.28 -8.37 2.66
CA TRP A 43 12.59 -7.01 3.09
C TRP A 43 12.65 -6.00 1.94
N ASP A 44 13.32 -6.37 0.85
CA ASP A 44 13.49 -5.50 -0.32
C ASP A 44 12.17 -5.32 -1.07
N THR A 45 11.29 -6.33 -1.10
CA THR A 45 9.96 -6.26 -1.72
C THR A 45 9.09 -5.28 -0.97
N VAL A 46 9.10 -5.32 0.36
CA VAL A 46 8.35 -4.37 1.18
C VAL A 46 8.91 -2.95 0.98
N ALA A 47 10.23 -2.77 1.07
CA ALA A 47 10.86 -1.47 0.85
C ALA A 47 10.56 -0.89 -0.54
N TYR A 48 10.62 -1.72 -1.58
CA TYR A 48 10.28 -1.32 -2.95
C TYR A 48 8.84 -0.84 -3.08
N ASN A 49 7.88 -1.53 -2.45
CA ASN A 49 6.48 -1.11 -2.50
C ASN A 49 6.21 0.17 -1.67
N VAL A 50 6.95 0.40 -0.57
CA VAL A 50 6.91 1.69 0.15
C VAL A 50 7.41 2.82 -0.75
N ASP A 51 8.53 2.64 -1.46
CA ASP A 51 9.04 3.64 -2.42
C ASP A 51 8.00 3.93 -3.52
N LEU A 52 7.31 2.91 -4.05
CA LEU A 52 6.26 3.10 -5.05
C LEU A 52 5.05 3.85 -4.50
N MET A 53 4.63 3.56 -3.27
CA MET A 53 3.52 4.27 -2.63
C MET A 53 3.82 5.76 -2.46
N GLN A 54 5.05 6.09 -2.06
CA GLN A 54 5.53 7.47 -1.95
C GLN A 54 5.54 8.16 -3.32
N GLN A 55 6.17 7.54 -4.33
CA GLN A 55 6.28 8.10 -5.67
C GLN A 55 4.92 8.24 -6.36
N GLY A 56 4.00 7.31 -6.09
CA GLY A 56 2.64 7.32 -6.61
C GLY A 56 1.67 8.22 -5.85
N GLY A 57 2.12 8.93 -4.80
CA GLY A 57 1.27 9.83 -4.04
C GLY A 57 0.15 9.13 -3.27
N LEU A 58 0.32 7.85 -2.90
CA LEU A 58 -0.67 7.09 -2.13
C LEU A 58 -0.56 7.36 -0.63
N ALA A 59 0.67 7.46 -0.12
CA ALA A 59 0.94 7.79 1.27
C ALA A 59 2.30 8.50 1.37
N GLU A 60 2.53 9.19 2.48
CA GLU A 60 3.89 9.51 2.86
C GLU A 60 4.67 8.20 3.06
N GLY A 61 5.88 8.12 2.54
CA GLY A 61 6.73 6.94 2.67
C GLY A 61 8.16 7.36 2.98
N ILE A 62 8.84 6.56 3.80
CA ILE A 62 10.24 6.77 4.13
C ILE A 62 10.93 5.42 4.06
N VAL A 63 11.88 5.27 3.14
CA VAL A 63 12.84 4.17 3.13
C VAL A 63 14.22 4.72 3.45
N VAL A 64 14.76 4.38 4.62
CA VAL A 64 16.12 4.73 5.00
C VAL A 64 17.05 3.68 4.42
N ARG A 65 18.07 4.12 3.68
CA ARG A 65 19.04 3.24 3.03
C ARG A 65 20.47 3.49 3.52
N THR A 66 21.30 2.46 3.53
CA THR A 66 22.75 2.60 3.74
C THR A 66 23.39 3.36 2.59
N HIS A 67 24.67 3.71 2.73
CA HIS A 67 25.46 4.25 1.63
C HIS A 67 25.50 3.32 0.40
N PHE A 68 25.33 2.02 0.59
CA PHE A 68 25.31 1.02 -0.48
C PHE A 68 23.91 0.76 -1.06
N GLY A 69 22.88 1.50 -0.60
CA GLY A 69 21.51 1.41 -1.12
C GLY A 69 20.62 0.37 -0.45
N GLU A 70 21.15 -0.38 0.52
CA GLU A 70 20.39 -1.40 1.26
C GLU A 70 19.39 -0.72 2.19
N ALA A 71 18.12 -1.14 2.15
CA ALA A 71 17.11 -0.61 3.07
C ALA A 71 17.39 -1.06 4.51
N VAL A 72 17.36 -0.14 5.48
CA VAL A 72 17.58 -0.42 6.91
C VAL A 72 16.38 -0.03 7.78
N ALA A 73 15.51 0.83 7.28
CA ALA A 73 14.23 1.11 7.91
C ALA A 73 13.21 1.52 6.85
N MET A 74 11.94 1.22 7.10
CA MET A 74 10.84 1.53 6.19
C MET A 74 9.60 1.93 7.00
N HIS A 75 9.02 3.07 6.68
CA HIS A 75 7.82 3.58 7.32
C HIS A 75 6.81 4.04 6.29
N VAL A 76 5.53 3.79 6.56
CA VAL A 76 4.41 4.33 5.79
C VAL A 76 3.70 5.31 6.71
N GLY A 77 3.72 6.58 6.33
CA GLY A 77 3.10 7.70 7.02
C GLY A 77 1.64 7.90 6.64
N PRO A 78 1.07 9.09 6.94
CA PRO A 78 -0.29 9.45 6.58
C PRO A 78 -0.64 9.15 5.11
N LEU A 79 -1.91 8.81 4.88
CA LEU A 79 -2.47 8.70 3.53
C LEU A 79 -2.48 10.06 2.84
N LEU A 80 -2.12 10.05 1.56
CA LEU A 80 -2.28 11.18 0.66
C LEU A 80 -3.63 11.06 -0.07
N TRP A 81 -4.03 12.10 -0.81
CA TRP A 81 -5.32 12.15 -1.50
C TRP A 81 -5.59 10.92 -2.37
N GLU A 82 -4.60 10.44 -3.15
CA GLU A 82 -4.82 9.27 -4.00
C GLU A 82 -4.87 7.96 -3.22
N GLY A 83 -4.24 7.88 -2.05
CA GLY A 83 -4.40 6.74 -1.15
C GLY A 83 -5.77 6.69 -0.51
N LEU A 84 -6.34 7.85 -0.16
CA LEU A 84 -7.72 7.96 0.33
C LEU A 84 -8.70 7.54 -0.77
N ASN A 85 -8.59 8.10 -1.98
CA ASN A 85 -9.43 7.73 -3.12
C ASN A 85 -9.35 6.22 -3.42
N PHE A 86 -8.14 5.65 -3.36
CA PHE A 86 -7.93 4.23 -3.52
C PHE A 86 -8.66 3.42 -2.44
N LEU A 87 -8.50 3.78 -1.16
CA LEU A 87 -9.14 3.05 -0.07
C LEU A 87 -10.65 3.21 -0.06
N ASP A 88 -11.20 4.37 -0.38
CA ASP A 88 -12.66 4.57 -0.46
C ASP A 88 -13.29 3.59 -1.46
N LEU A 89 -12.58 3.28 -2.54
CA LEU A 89 -13.02 2.32 -3.54
C LEU A 89 -12.74 0.86 -3.14
N PHE A 90 -11.58 0.57 -2.56
CA PHE A 90 -11.09 -0.80 -2.34
C PHE A 90 -11.21 -1.31 -0.91
N THR A 91 -11.72 -0.53 0.04
CA THR A 91 -12.00 -1.00 1.40
C THR A 91 -13.04 -2.13 1.41
N PRO A 92 -14.17 -2.05 0.67
CA PRO A 92 -15.15 -3.12 0.63
C PRO A 92 -14.57 -4.42 0.05
N ALA A 93 -14.65 -5.51 0.82
CA ALA A 93 -14.12 -6.81 0.42
C ALA A 93 -14.65 -7.31 -0.95
N PRO A 94 -15.95 -7.18 -1.30
CA PRO A 94 -16.44 -7.65 -2.59
C PRO A 94 -15.81 -6.95 -3.79
N VAL A 95 -15.52 -5.64 -3.67
CA VAL A 95 -14.87 -4.85 -4.73
C VAL A 95 -13.42 -5.31 -4.88
N TRP A 96 -12.69 -5.45 -3.78
CA TRP A 96 -11.30 -5.90 -3.80
C TRP A 96 -11.15 -7.32 -4.38
N GLU A 97 -11.98 -8.27 -3.96
CA GLU A 97 -11.94 -9.63 -4.48
C GLU A 97 -12.30 -9.70 -5.97
N ASN A 98 -13.15 -8.80 -6.47
CA ASN A 98 -13.40 -8.69 -7.91
C ASN A 98 -12.12 -8.27 -8.67
N VAL A 99 -11.45 -7.23 -8.17
CA VAL A 99 -10.22 -6.71 -8.78
C VAL A 99 -9.08 -7.71 -8.68
N LYS A 100 -8.92 -8.42 -7.56
CA LYS A 100 -7.93 -9.51 -7.42
C LYS A 100 -8.10 -10.58 -8.50
N ARG A 101 -9.32 -11.07 -8.74
CA ARG A 101 -9.56 -12.03 -9.83
C ARG A 101 -9.18 -11.51 -11.22
N ARG A 102 -9.21 -10.20 -11.44
CA ARG A 102 -8.75 -9.59 -12.69
C ARG A 102 -7.23 -9.47 -12.72
N LEU A 103 -6.61 -9.07 -11.61
CA LEU A 103 -5.15 -9.06 -11.44
C LEU A 103 -4.54 -10.45 -11.68
N ASP A 104 -5.16 -11.51 -11.18
CA ASP A 104 -4.69 -12.90 -11.39
C ASP A 104 -4.64 -13.29 -12.88
N ARG A 105 -5.46 -12.68 -13.73
CA ARG A 105 -5.47 -12.93 -15.19
C ARG A 105 -4.36 -12.18 -15.94
N VAL A 106 -3.72 -11.24 -15.28
CA VAL A 106 -2.64 -10.39 -15.83
C VAL A 106 -1.38 -10.49 -14.96
N ASP A 107 -1.17 -11.65 -14.33
CA ASP A 107 0.00 -11.96 -13.49
C ASP A 107 0.26 -10.93 -12.36
N GLY A 108 -0.81 -10.38 -11.79
CA GLY A 108 -0.72 -9.38 -10.72
C GLY A 108 -0.37 -7.96 -11.19
N HIS A 109 -0.35 -7.71 -12.50
CA HIS A 109 0.15 -6.47 -13.07
C HIS A 109 -0.96 -5.67 -13.79
N ALA A 110 -1.30 -4.52 -13.21
CA ALA A 110 -2.15 -3.53 -13.87
C ALA A 110 -1.69 -2.11 -13.49
N PRO A 111 -1.69 -1.14 -14.43
CA PRO A 111 -1.53 0.29 -14.13
C PRO A 111 -2.53 0.77 -13.06
N TYR A 112 -2.19 1.84 -12.34
CA TYR A 112 -3.07 2.41 -11.31
C TYR A 112 -4.44 2.77 -11.87
N GLU A 113 -4.47 3.46 -13.02
CA GLU A 113 -5.73 3.85 -13.68
C GLU A 113 -6.61 2.66 -14.04
N THR A 114 -6.01 1.61 -14.60
CA THR A 114 -6.72 0.36 -14.94
C THR A 114 -7.29 -0.30 -13.70
N LEU A 115 -6.54 -0.30 -12.59
CA LEU A 115 -7.01 -0.83 -11.31
C LEU A 115 -8.24 -0.04 -10.82
N MET A 116 -8.14 1.29 -10.79
CA MET A 116 -9.23 2.19 -10.37
C MET A 116 -10.48 2.04 -11.25
N GLU A 117 -10.30 1.86 -12.57
CA GLU A 117 -11.39 1.56 -13.50
C GLU A 117 -12.11 0.26 -13.15
N TRP A 118 -11.35 -0.81 -12.90
CA TRP A 118 -11.94 -2.09 -12.48
C TRP A 118 -12.67 -2.00 -11.16
N GLY A 119 -12.15 -1.24 -10.19
CA GLY A 119 -12.80 -0.99 -8.91
C GLY A 119 -14.14 -0.29 -9.08
N ARG A 120 -14.20 0.76 -9.90
CA ARG A 120 -15.45 1.50 -10.17
C ARG A 120 -16.51 0.61 -10.81
N HIS A 121 -16.13 -0.26 -11.75
CA HIS A 121 -17.03 -1.23 -12.35
C HIS A 121 -17.50 -2.34 -11.39
N ALA A 122 -16.72 -2.64 -10.35
CA ALA A 122 -17.09 -3.64 -9.36
C ALA A 122 -17.96 -3.08 -8.22
N ALA A 123 -18.05 -1.74 -8.10
CA ALA A 123 -18.86 -1.05 -7.09
C ALA A 123 -20.30 -0.75 -7.54
N THR A 124 -20.62 -0.97 -8.82
CA THR A 124 -21.97 -0.85 -9.42
C THR A 124 -22.70 -2.18 -9.39
#